data_AF-A0A099WLR9-F1
#
_entry.id   AF-A0A099WLR9-F1
#
_cell.length_a   1.000
_cell.length_b   1.000
_cell.length_c   1.000
_cell.angle_alpha   90.00
_cell.angle_beta   90.00
_cell.angle_gamma   90.00
#
_symmetry.space_group_name_H-M   'P 1'
#
loop_
_entity.id
_entity.type
_entity.pdbx_description
1 polymer ?
#
loop_
_entity_poly.entity_id
_entity_poly.type
_entity_poly.pdbx_seq_one_letter_code
_entity_poly.pdbx_strand_id
1 'polypeptide(L)'
;MELERICRLLKQRGERVITKKNSIETFHEKGEDYYRLERERLAGGEQWHYFYVRSKKENVLEKEHLASYTDEREGARIFYLWTMRSHYREKYIWKIHEYLRETDYDISPDVATVERALAVLSKLHIPRHLYSLENEQKPDSINLETDWDSGRSFYIDLKGKRHRETLVRSKSIAVSLAFDRVLMLYLFYQEQDALFQSNEIQTLFNEQERLVFL
;
A
#
# COMPACT_ATOMS: atom_id res chain seq x y z
N MET A 1 14.49 9.99 0.84
CA MET A 1 14.52 10.06 2.31
C MET A 1 15.64 9.17 2.77
N GLU A 2 16.47 9.57 3.72
CA GLU A 2 17.61 8.74 4.17
C GLU A 2 17.15 7.60 5.08
N LEU A 3 17.95 6.53 5.16
CA LEU A 3 17.61 5.31 5.90
C LEU A 3 17.32 5.60 7.39
N GLU A 4 18.12 6.46 8.01
CA GLU A 4 17.94 6.86 9.40
C GLU A 4 16.60 7.57 9.63
N ARG A 5 16.20 8.42 8.67
CA ARG A 5 14.93 9.14 8.72
C ARG A 5 13.75 8.17 8.65
N ILE A 6 13.77 7.21 7.72
CA ILE A 6 12.68 6.22 7.63
C ILE A 6 12.61 5.36 8.89
N CYS A 7 13.75 4.99 9.49
CA CYS A 7 13.77 4.19 10.72
C CYS A 7 13.07 4.94 11.87
N ARG A 8 13.34 6.24 12.00
CA ARG A 8 12.67 7.08 13.00
C ARG A 8 11.18 7.20 12.73
N LEU A 9 10.78 7.47 11.49
CA LEU A 9 9.38 7.64 11.11
C LEU A 9 8.57 6.37 11.36
N LEU A 10 9.09 5.21 10.96
CA LEU A 10 8.44 3.92 11.20
C LEU A 10 8.23 3.68 12.70
N LYS A 11 9.26 3.91 13.52
CA LYS A 11 9.14 3.80 14.99
C LYS A 11 8.09 4.75 15.56
N GLN A 12 8.01 5.99 15.07
CA GLN A 12 6.98 6.96 15.48
C GLN A 12 5.56 6.51 15.11
N ARG A 13 5.40 5.71 14.05
CA ARG A 13 4.11 5.10 13.66
C ARG A 13 3.78 3.81 14.41
N GLY A 14 4.68 3.36 15.28
CA GLY A 14 4.55 2.12 16.04
C GLY A 14 5.08 0.89 15.29
N GLU A 15 5.70 1.09 14.13
CA GLU A 15 6.30 0.01 13.34
C GLU A 15 7.67 -0.38 13.90
N ARG A 16 7.89 -1.69 13.99
CA ARG A 16 9.16 -2.26 14.41
C ARG A 16 9.98 -2.60 13.18
N VAL A 17 11.25 -2.19 13.20
CA VAL A 17 12.23 -2.52 12.16
C VAL A 17 13.52 -3.01 12.80
N ILE A 18 14.23 -3.89 12.10
CA ILE A 18 15.54 -4.39 12.50
C ILE A 18 16.58 -3.70 11.63
N THR A 19 17.42 -2.87 12.25
CA THR A 19 18.52 -2.19 11.57
C THR A 19 19.82 -2.98 11.75
N LYS A 20 20.49 -3.31 10.65
CA LYS A 20 21.81 -3.94 10.61
C LYS A 20 22.80 -3.01 9.90
N LYS A 21 24.10 -3.33 9.98
CA LYS A 21 25.18 -2.50 9.42
C LYS A 21 24.99 -2.13 7.94
N ASN A 22 24.40 -3.02 7.15
CA ASN A 22 24.19 -2.84 5.71
C ASN A 22 22.74 -3.05 5.27
N SER A 23 21.77 -3.10 6.19
CA SER A 23 20.39 -3.34 5.80
C SER A 23 19.38 -2.88 6.83
N ILE A 24 18.14 -2.66 6.37
CA ILE A 24 16.95 -2.56 7.20
C ILE A 24 15.99 -3.69 6.84
N GLU A 25 15.33 -4.25 7.85
CA GLU A 25 14.35 -5.32 7.71
C GLU A 25 13.06 -4.92 8.44
N THR A 26 11.90 -5.34 7.91
CA THR A 26 10.66 -5.35 8.69
C THR A 26 10.85 -6.24 9.91
N PHE A 27 10.18 -5.96 11.03
CA PHE A 27 10.23 -6.88 12.18
C PHE A 27 9.64 -8.25 11.79
N HIS A 28 10.22 -9.30 12.34
CA HIS A 28 9.78 -10.68 12.16
C HIS A 28 10.19 -11.51 13.37
N GLU A 29 9.37 -12.49 13.70
CA GLU A 29 9.72 -13.58 14.61
C GLU A 29 10.42 -14.73 13.86
N LYS A 30 10.96 -15.68 14.62
CA LYS A 30 11.65 -16.83 14.04
C LYS A 30 10.67 -17.66 13.20
N GLY A 31 10.94 -17.74 11.90
CA GLY A 31 10.12 -18.52 10.97
C GLY A 31 9.13 -17.68 10.17
N GLU A 32 9.10 -16.37 10.37
CA GLU A 32 8.25 -15.47 9.59
C GLU A 32 8.99 -14.92 8.37
N ASP A 33 8.22 -14.66 7.31
CA ASP A 33 8.70 -13.99 6.12
C ASP A 33 8.86 -12.49 6.37
N TYR A 34 9.80 -11.85 5.69
CA TYR A 34 10.08 -10.43 5.91
C TYR A 34 10.61 -9.73 4.67
N TYR A 35 10.54 -8.40 4.68
CA TYR A 35 11.12 -7.56 3.64
C TYR A 35 12.43 -6.97 4.10
N ARG A 36 13.39 -6.87 3.18
CA ARG A 36 14.75 -6.38 3.47
C ARG A 36 15.22 -5.44 2.38
N LEU A 37 15.71 -4.28 2.77
CA LEU A 37 16.52 -3.42 1.91
C LEU A 37 17.99 -3.56 2.34
N GLU A 38 18.84 -4.08 1.47
CA GLU A 38 20.24 -4.40 1.73
C GLU A 38 21.16 -3.64 0.77
N ARG A 39 22.23 -3.05 1.32
CA ARG A 39 23.30 -2.41 0.58
C ARG A 39 24.37 -3.43 0.20
N GLU A 40 24.69 -3.46 -1.09
CA GLU A 40 25.80 -4.19 -1.67
C GLU A 40 26.85 -3.21 -2.22
N ARG A 41 28.14 -3.51 -1.98
CA ARG A 41 29.26 -2.76 -2.55
C ARG A 41 29.78 -3.52 -3.76
N LEU A 42 29.70 -2.90 -4.92
CA LEU A 42 30.16 -3.43 -6.20
C LEU A 42 31.39 -2.67 -6.68
N ALA A 43 32.13 -3.25 -7.62
CA ALA A 43 33.32 -2.61 -8.20
C ALA A 43 33.04 -1.24 -8.85
N GLY A 44 31.80 -0.98 -9.27
CA GLY A 44 31.35 0.27 -9.90
C GLY A 44 30.55 1.22 -9.00
N GLY A 45 30.40 0.94 -7.70
CA GLY A 45 29.63 1.77 -6.77
C GLY A 45 28.85 0.99 -5.72
N GLU A 46 27.93 1.66 -5.03
CA GLU A 46 26.99 1.01 -4.11
C GLU A 46 25.66 0.75 -4.83
N GLN A 47 25.06 -0.41 -4.59
CA GLN A 47 23.72 -0.75 -5.07
C GLN A 47 22.88 -1.22 -3.89
N TRP A 48 21.62 -0.82 -3.88
CA TRP A 48 20.64 -1.20 -2.86
C TRP A 48 19.65 -2.18 -3.45
N HIS A 49 19.44 -3.29 -2.78
CA HIS A 49 18.58 -4.37 -3.24
C HIS A 49 17.42 -4.55 -2.28
N TYR A 50 16.21 -4.57 -2.81
CA TYR A 50 15.01 -4.87 -2.05
C TYR A 50 14.62 -6.32 -2.28
N PHE A 51 14.47 -7.06 -1.18
CA PHE A 51 14.19 -8.49 -1.17
C PHE A 51 12.93 -8.79 -0.37
N TYR A 52 12.19 -9.79 -0.83
CA TYR A 52 11.30 -10.58 0.02
C TYR A 52 12.07 -11.82 0.47
N VAL A 53 12.11 -12.07 1.78
CA VAL A 53 12.83 -13.20 2.36
C VAL A 53 11.82 -14.16 2.94
N ARG A 54 11.76 -15.37 2.39
CA ARG A 54 10.93 -16.45 2.89
C ARG A 54 11.69 -17.29 3.90
N SER A 55 11.11 -17.48 5.07
CA SER A 55 11.68 -18.31 6.12
C SER A 55 11.06 -19.71 6.03
N LYS A 56 11.78 -20.65 5.42
CA LYS A 56 11.31 -22.05 5.35
C LYS A 56 11.66 -22.80 6.63
N LYS A 57 10.91 -23.89 6.88
CA LYS A 57 11.30 -24.91 7.86
C LYS A 57 12.76 -25.31 7.61
N GLU A 58 13.52 -25.52 8.69
CA GLU A 58 14.96 -25.85 8.68
C GLU A 58 15.95 -24.69 8.44
N ASN A 59 15.53 -23.43 8.62
CA ASN A 59 16.39 -22.22 8.47
C ASN A 59 16.93 -21.99 7.05
N VAL A 60 16.31 -22.59 6.02
CA VAL A 60 16.63 -22.27 4.63
C VAL A 60 15.96 -20.93 4.28
N LEU A 61 16.77 -19.91 4.04
CA LEU A 61 16.30 -18.60 3.60
C LEU A 61 16.24 -18.57 2.07
N GLU A 62 15.06 -18.37 1.52
CA GLU A 62 14.88 -18.08 0.10
C GLU A 62 14.73 -16.56 -0.06
N LYS A 63 15.61 -15.94 -0.83
CA LYS A 63 15.55 -14.50 -1.13
C LYS A 63 15.00 -14.30 -2.54
N GLU A 64 13.86 -13.65 -2.62
CA GLU A 64 13.28 -13.18 -3.87
C GLU A 64 13.69 -11.70 -4.07
N HIS A 65 14.41 -11.42 -5.16
CA HIS A 65 14.81 -10.06 -5.52
C HIS A 65 13.62 -9.32 -6.15
N LEU A 66 13.26 -8.19 -5.55
CA LEU A 66 12.11 -7.39 -5.98
C LEU A 66 12.53 -6.17 -6.81
N ALA A 67 13.62 -5.51 -6.42
CA ALA A 67 14.09 -4.30 -7.10
C ALA A 67 15.54 -3.95 -6.71
N SER A 68 16.19 -3.14 -7.54
CA SER A 68 17.49 -2.55 -7.25
C SER A 68 17.46 -1.03 -7.44
N TYR A 69 18.23 -0.31 -6.62
CA TYR A 69 18.35 1.14 -6.63
C TYR A 69 19.83 1.53 -6.56
N THR A 70 20.20 2.60 -7.27
CA THR A 70 21.54 3.18 -7.19
C THR A 70 21.63 4.28 -6.14
N ASP A 71 20.49 4.80 -5.66
CA ASP A 71 20.39 5.81 -4.61
C ASP A 71 19.74 5.22 -3.35
N GLU A 72 20.39 5.40 -2.19
CA GLU A 72 19.83 5.04 -0.89
C GLU A 72 18.46 5.69 -0.68
N ARG A 73 18.33 6.94 -1.08
CA ARG A 73 17.12 7.74 -0.79
C ARG A 73 15.89 7.22 -1.50
N GLU A 74 16.08 6.62 -2.68
CA GLU A 74 15.04 5.97 -3.46
C GLU A 74 14.67 4.63 -2.81
N GLY A 75 15.65 3.76 -2.56
CA GLY A 75 15.40 2.46 -1.92
C GLY A 75 14.73 2.59 -0.55
N ALA A 76 15.16 3.55 0.26
CA ALA A 76 14.58 3.84 1.56
C ALA A 76 13.13 4.35 1.46
N ARG A 77 12.81 5.19 0.47
CA ARG A 77 11.42 5.64 0.23
C ARG A 77 10.50 4.49 -0.14
N ILE A 78 10.97 3.60 -1.03
CA ILE A 78 10.20 2.42 -1.41
C ILE A 78 9.98 1.48 -0.23
N PHE A 79 11.03 1.22 0.57
CA PHE A 79 10.92 0.41 1.79
C PHE A 79 9.89 1.01 2.77
N TYR A 80 9.94 2.33 2.98
CA TYR A 80 8.98 3.04 3.83
C TYR A 80 7.54 2.84 3.34
N LEU A 81 7.28 3.08 2.05
CA LEU A 81 5.94 2.95 1.47
C LEU A 81 5.40 1.53 1.55
N TRP A 82 6.24 0.52 1.31
CA TRP A 82 5.88 -0.88 1.50
C TRP A 82 5.51 -1.20 2.94
N THR A 83 6.31 -0.73 3.90
CA THR A 83 6.06 -0.97 5.33
C THR A 83 4.76 -0.29 5.76
N MET A 84 4.57 0.98 5.36
CA MET A 84 3.35 1.73 5.66
C MET A 84 2.12 1.13 4.99
N ARG A 85 2.24 0.56 3.78
CA ARG A 85 1.15 -0.16 3.13
C ARG A 85 0.62 -1.29 4.00
N SER A 86 1.51 -2.14 4.54
CA SER A 86 1.11 -3.23 5.44
C SER A 86 0.52 -2.70 6.74
N HIS A 87 1.18 -1.72 7.35
CA HIS A 87 0.68 -1.03 8.55
C HIS A 87 -0.77 -0.54 8.38
N TYR A 88 -1.05 0.16 7.29
CA TYR A 88 -2.35 0.76 7.05
C TYR A 88 -3.45 -0.28 6.81
N ARG A 89 -3.11 -1.37 6.12
CA ARG A 89 -4.04 -2.50 5.92
C ARG A 89 -4.42 -3.14 7.24
N GLU A 90 -3.44 -3.48 8.06
CA GLU A 90 -3.68 -4.17 9.34
C GLU A 90 -4.33 -3.26 10.38
N LYS A 91 -3.82 -2.04 10.53
CA LYS A 91 -4.25 -1.13 11.60
C LYS A 91 -5.61 -0.49 11.36
N TYR A 92 -5.97 -0.22 10.10
CA TYR A 92 -7.19 0.51 9.77
C TYR A 92 -8.15 -0.30 8.91
N ILE A 93 -7.73 -0.79 7.74
CA ILE A 93 -8.67 -1.42 6.80
C ILE A 93 -9.28 -2.69 7.40
N TRP A 94 -8.45 -3.58 7.96
CA TRP A 94 -8.95 -4.80 8.59
C TRP A 94 -9.90 -4.51 9.75
N LYS A 95 -9.59 -3.50 10.58
CA LYS A 95 -10.46 -3.08 11.68
C LYS A 95 -11.78 -2.47 11.21
N ILE A 96 -11.78 -1.75 10.10
CA ILE A 96 -13.02 -1.23 9.48
C ILE A 96 -13.89 -2.41 9.05
N HIS A 97 -13.32 -3.42 8.39
CA HIS A 97 -14.07 -4.64 8.03
C HIS A 97 -14.61 -5.36 9.27
N GLU A 98 -13.81 -5.53 10.31
CA GLU A 98 -14.24 -6.16 11.55
C GLU A 98 -15.41 -5.40 12.21
N TYR A 99 -15.32 -4.06 12.24
CA TYR A 99 -16.37 -3.21 12.82
C TYR A 99 -17.68 -3.21 12.02
N LEU A 100 -17.61 -3.34 10.69
CA LEU A 100 -18.78 -3.31 9.80
C LEU A 100 -19.41 -4.69 9.60
N ARG A 101 -18.72 -5.76 10.00
CA ARG A 101 -19.20 -7.14 9.86
C ARG A 101 -20.56 -7.31 10.55
N GLU A 102 -21.47 -8.02 9.91
CA GLU A 102 -22.82 -8.29 10.44
C GLU A 102 -23.67 -7.02 10.67
N THR A 103 -23.30 -5.90 10.02
CA THR A 103 -24.10 -4.67 10.00
C THR A 103 -24.70 -4.43 8.62
N ASP A 104 -25.61 -3.46 8.51
CA ASP A 104 -26.15 -3.01 7.21
C ASP A 104 -25.09 -2.42 6.27
N TYR A 105 -23.89 -2.15 6.79
CA TYR A 105 -22.76 -1.58 6.09
C TYR A 105 -21.64 -2.59 5.82
N ASP A 106 -21.90 -3.89 5.94
CA ASP A 106 -20.90 -4.93 5.70
C ASP A 106 -20.33 -4.84 4.26
N ILE A 107 -19.01 -4.67 4.15
CA ILE A 107 -18.24 -4.58 2.90
C ILE A 107 -17.42 -5.87 2.67
N SER A 108 -17.76 -6.97 3.36
CA SER A 108 -17.14 -8.27 3.13
C SER A 108 -17.39 -8.75 1.68
N PRO A 109 -16.44 -9.50 1.08
CA PRO A 109 -16.51 -9.89 -0.32
C PRO A 109 -17.79 -10.65 -0.73
N ASP A 110 -18.50 -11.26 0.23
CA ASP A 110 -19.71 -12.03 -0.02
C ASP A 110 -20.99 -11.16 -0.12
N VAL A 111 -20.98 -9.95 0.46
CA VAL A 111 -22.19 -9.13 0.64
C VAL A 111 -22.02 -7.66 0.25
N ALA A 112 -20.82 -7.25 -0.16
CA ALA A 112 -20.54 -5.85 -0.50
C ALA A 112 -21.38 -5.37 -1.71
N THR A 113 -21.92 -4.16 -1.60
CA THR A 113 -22.62 -3.46 -2.69
C THR A 113 -22.09 -2.05 -2.86
N VAL A 114 -22.30 -1.46 -4.04
CA VAL A 114 -21.85 -0.08 -4.33
C VAL A 114 -22.47 0.91 -3.36
N GLU A 115 -23.76 0.75 -3.04
CA GLU A 115 -24.51 1.61 -2.13
C GLU A 115 -23.93 1.58 -0.72
N ARG A 116 -23.59 0.37 -0.22
CA ARG A 116 -22.93 0.21 1.08
C ARG A 116 -21.56 0.87 1.10
N ALA A 117 -20.75 0.63 0.07
CA ALA A 117 -19.42 1.22 -0.05
C ALA A 117 -19.48 2.76 -0.05
N LEU A 118 -20.37 3.35 -0.86
CA LEU A 118 -20.59 4.79 -0.90
C LEU A 118 -21.05 5.36 0.45
N ALA A 119 -21.96 4.66 1.15
CA ALA A 119 -22.44 5.09 2.45
C ALA A 119 -21.32 5.11 3.50
N VAL A 120 -20.47 4.08 3.53
CA VAL A 120 -19.32 4.00 4.44
C VAL A 120 -18.27 5.06 4.11
N LEU A 121 -17.88 5.19 2.83
CA LEU A 121 -16.93 6.22 2.38
C LEU A 121 -17.41 7.63 2.74
N SER A 122 -18.72 7.89 2.62
CA SER A 122 -19.31 9.16 3.03
C SER A 122 -19.25 9.38 4.55
N LYS A 123 -19.53 8.37 5.38
CA LYS A 123 -19.43 8.47 6.85
C LYS A 123 -18.00 8.69 7.32
N LEU A 124 -17.03 8.11 6.60
CA LEU A 124 -15.60 8.31 6.83
C LEU A 124 -15.08 9.64 6.27
N HIS A 125 -15.95 10.46 5.66
CA HIS A 125 -15.60 11.73 5.02
C HIS A 125 -14.51 11.58 3.95
N ILE A 126 -14.48 10.44 3.24
CA ILE A 126 -13.53 10.21 2.15
C ILE A 126 -13.91 11.12 0.97
N PRO A 127 -12.97 11.95 0.48
CA PRO A 127 -13.25 12.86 -0.63
C PRO A 127 -13.73 12.12 -1.89
N ARG A 128 -14.86 12.56 -2.46
CA ARG A 128 -15.47 11.96 -3.67
C ARG A 128 -14.58 11.95 -4.91
N HIS A 129 -13.57 12.81 -4.99
CA HIS A 129 -12.65 12.82 -6.13
C HIS A 129 -11.70 11.60 -6.13
N LEU A 130 -11.53 10.91 -4.99
CA LEU A 130 -10.63 9.75 -4.88
C LEU A 130 -11.25 8.45 -5.39
N TYR A 131 -12.52 8.47 -5.77
CA TYR A 131 -13.19 7.26 -6.25
C TYR A 131 -14.26 7.51 -7.30
N SER A 132 -14.52 6.46 -8.07
CA SER A 132 -15.66 6.36 -8.97
C SER A 132 -16.20 4.94 -8.95
N LEU A 133 -17.36 4.74 -8.31
CA LEU A 133 -17.94 3.40 -8.11
C LEU A 133 -19.12 3.07 -9.04
N GLU A 134 -19.43 3.96 -9.98
CA GLU A 134 -20.63 3.92 -10.83
C GLU A 134 -20.27 3.93 -12.32
N ASN A 135 -19.18 3.25 -12.72
CA ASN A 135 -18.69 3.16 -14.10
C ASN A 135 -18.21 4.48 -14.77
N GLU A 136 -18.28 5.62 -14.09
CA GLU A 136 -17.61 6.83 -14.53
C GLU A 136 -16.09 6.70 -14.38
N GLN A 137 -15.31 7.27 -15.30
CA GLN A 137 -13.85 7.29 -15.18
C GLN A 137 -13.37 8.64 -14.66
N LYS A 138 -12.63 8.62 -13.54
CA LYS A 138 -12.08 9.82 -12.90
C LYS A 138 -10.55 9.69 -12.79
N PRO A 139 -9.77 10.66 -13.29
CA PRO A 139 -8.34 10.72 -13.03
C PRO A 139 -8.02 10.79 -11.54
N ASP A 140 -6.84 10.32 -11.19
CA ASP A 140 -6.32 10.27 -9.82
C ASP A 140 -7.26 9.62 -8.79
N SER A 141 -7.92 8.53 -9.21
CA SER A 141 -8.94 7.87 -8.39
C SER A 141 -8.98 6.37 -8.59
N ILE A 142 -9.55 5.67 -7.61
CA ILE A 142 -9.91 4.26 -7.76
C ILE A 142 -11.26 4.18 -8.47
N ASN A 143 -11.25 3.48 -9.60
CA ASN A 143 -12.42 3.30 -10.46
C ASN A 143 -12.87 1.85 -10.37
N LEU A 144 -14.19 1.66 -10.28
CA LEU A 144 -14.85 0.37 -10.35
C LEU A 144 -15.63 0.31 -11.66
N GLU A 145 -15.32 -0.69 -12.46
CA GLU A 145 -16.04 -1.04 -13.68
C GLU A 145 -16.82 -2.33 -13.40
N THR A 146 -18.14 -2.26 -13.42
CA THR A 146 -19.05 -3.38 -13.14
C THR A 146 -20.06 -3.56 -14.27
N ASP A 147 -20.41 -4.81 -14.53
CA ASP A 147 -21.56 -5.21 -15.31
C ASP A 147 -22.66 -5.80 -14.40
N TRP A 148 -23.45 -6.75 -14.89
CA TRP A 148 -24.57 -7.34 -14.15
C TRP A 148 -24.12 -8.09 -12.90
N ASP A 149 -23.17 -9.02 -13.03
CA ASP A 149 -22.75 -9.94 -11.97
C ASP A 149 -21.24 -9.88 -11.67
N SER A 150 -20.47 -9.14 -12.48
CA SER A 150 -19.03 -9.09 -12.41
C SER A 150 -18.50 -7.65 -12.36
N GLY A 151 -17.22 -7.53 -12.05
CA GLY A 151 -16.53 -6.26 -12.10
C GLY A 151 -15.03 -6.38 -11.84
N ARG A 152 -14.37 -5.24 -11.96
CA ARG A 152 -12.95 -5.05 -11.70
C ARG A 152 -12.69 -3.63 -11.22
N SER A 153 -11.67 -3.46 -10.40
CA SER A 153 -11.20 -2.14 -9.98
C SER A 153 -9.83 -1.83 -10.58
N PHE A 154 -9.56 -0.56 -10.82
CA PHE A 154 -8.27 -0.06 -11.27
C PHE A 154 -8.04 1.36 -10.76
N TYR A 155 -6.78 1.78 -10.74
CA TYR A 155 -6.43 3.17 -10.46
C TYR A 155 -6.23 3.88 -11.80
N ILE A 156 -6.80 5.07 -11.97
CA ILE A 156 -6.49 5.96 -13.08
C ILE A 156 -5.57 7.05 -12.53
N ASP A 157 -4.41 7.27 -13.13
CA ASP A 157 -3.51 8.34 -12.72
C ASP A 157 -3.96 9.73 -13.20
N LEU A 158 -3.20 10.77 -12.85
CA LEU A 158 -3.46 12.15 -13.28
C LEU A 158 -3.37 12.35 -14.81
N LYS A 159 -2.70 11.44 -15.53
CA LYS A 159 -2.57 11.46 -17.00
C LYS A 159 -3.66 10.64 -17.70
N GLY A 160 -4.60 10.06 -16.93
CA GLY A 160 -5.68 9.22 -17.47
C GLY A 160 -5.27 7.77 -17.78
N LYS A 161 -4.07 7.33 -17.39
CA LYS A 161 -3.61 5.95 -17.61
C LYS A 161 -4.11 5.03 -16.51
N ARG A 162 -4.59 3.84 -16.91
CA ARG A 162 -5.04 2.77 -16.02
C ARG A 162 -3.85 1.98 -15.47
N HIS A 163 -3.88 1.69 -14.17
CA HIS A 163 -2.86 0.93 -13.44
C HIS A 163 -3.49 -0.04 -12.43
N ARG A 164 -2.73 -1.07 -12.06
CA ARG A 164 -3.09 -2.02 -10.98
C ARG A 164 -4.51 -2.57 -11.15
N GLU A 165 -4.85 -2.98 -12.36
CA GLU A 165 -6.17 -3.54 -12.65
C GLU A 165 -6.33 -4.90 -11.96
N THR A 166 -7.46 -5.11 -11.28
CA THR A 166 -7.78 -6.42 -10.70
C THR A 166 -8.29 -7.36 -11.79
N LEU A 167 -8.14 -8.66 -11.56
CA LEU A 167 -8.88 -9.65 -12.33
C LEU A 167 -10.39 -9.41 -12.22
N VAL A 168 -11.12 -9.81 -13.25
CA VAL A 168 -12.59 -9.82 -13.22
C VAL A 168 -13.05 -10.82 -12.15
N ARG A 169 -13.98 -10.37 -11.30
CA ARG A 169 -14.54 -11.11 -10.16
C ARG A 169 -16.03 -10.83 -10.07
N SER A 170 -16.75 -11.56 -9.20
CA SER A 170 -18.13 -11.21 -8.88
C SER A 170 -18.22 -9.76 -8.40
N LYS A 171 -19.35 -9.12 -8.66
CA LYS A 171 -19.58 -7.71 -8.34
C LYS A 171 -19.29 -7.39 -6.88
N SER A 172 -19.72 -8.24 -5.94
CA SER A 172 -19.46 -8.05 -4.50
C SER A 172 -17.96 -8.05 -4.17
N ILE A 173 -17.19 -8.98 -4.72
CA ILE A 173 -15.73 -9.04 -4.55
C ILE A 173 -15.08 -7.79 -5.16
N ALA A 174 -15.50 -7.39 -6.36
CA ALA A 174 -14.96 -6.22 -7.05
C ALA A 174 -15.21 -4.92 -6.26
N VAL A 175 -16.41 -4.76 -5.67
CA VAL A 175 -16.76 -3.65 -4.79
C VAL A 175 -15.90 -3.65 -3.53
N SER A 176 -15.77 -4.80 -2.85
CA SER A 176 -14.96 -4.93 -1.63
C SER A 176 -13.50 -4.55 -1.89
N LEU A 177 -12.92 -5.04 -2.99
CA LEU A 177 -11.56 -4.67 -3.40
C LEU A 177 -11.43 -3.18 -3.76
N ALA A 178 -12.42 -2.61 -4.45
CA ALA A 178 -12.43 -1.18 -4.77
C ALA A 178 -12.45 -0.35 -3.48
N PHE A 179 -13.29 -0.71 -2.52
CA PHE A 179 -13.40 -0.05 -1.22
C PHE A 179 -12.06 -0.01 -0.48
N ASP A 180 -11.38 -1.15 -0.36
CA ASP A 180 -10.05 -1.23 0.27
C ASP A 180 -9.04 -0.32 -0.42
N ARG A 181 -9.04 -0.33 -1.75
CA ARG A 181 -8.13 0.51 -2.54
C ARG A 181 -8.42 1.99 -2.40
N VAL A 182 -9.68 2.39 -2.24
CA VAL A 182 -10.06 3.78 -1.97
C VAL A 182 -9.50 4.22 -0.61
N LEU A 183 -9.67 3.38 0.42
CA LEU A 183 -9.11 3.66 1.74
C LEU A 183 -7.58 3.75 1.69
N MET A 184 -6.91 2.86 0.95
CA MET A 184 -5.46 2.93 0.74
C MET A 184 -5.05 4.23 0.05
N LEU A 185 -5.72 4.64 -1.03
CA LEU A 185 -5.41 5.89 -1.73
C LEU A 185 -5.61 7.11 -0.82
N TYR A 186 -6.67 7.12 -0.02
CA TYR A 186 -6.90 8.17 0.96
C TYR A 186 -5.80 8.23 2.03
N LEU A 187 -5.43 7.08 2.62
CA LEU A 187 -4.38 6.99 3.63
C LEU A 187 -3.00 7.38 3.07
N PHE A 188 -2.74 7.08 1.79
CA PHE A 188 -1.54 7.54 1.09
C PHE A 188 -1.46 9.08 1.07
N TYR A 189 -2.55 9.75 0.69
CA TYR A 189 -2.57 11.22 0.65
C TYR A 189 -2.44 11.84 2.04
N GLN A 190 -3.13 11.30 3.03
CA GLN A 190 -2.98 11.73 4.43
C GLN A 190 -1.52 11.57 4.91
N GLU A 191 -0.88 10.45 4.57
CA GLU A 191 0.51 10.18 4.93
C GLU A 191 1.47 11.15 4.26
N GLN A 192 1.31 11.36 2.95
CA GLN A 192 2.14 12.27 2.17
C GLN A 192 2.02 13.70 2.71
N ASP A 193 0.80 14.16 2.95
CA ASP A 193 0.54 15.52 3.44
C ASP A 193 1.14 15.71 4.84
N ALA A 194 0.99 14.73 5.73
CA ALA A 194 1.59 14.77 7.06
C ALA A 194 3.13 14.85 7.00
N LEU A 195 3.76 14.04 6.15
CA LEU A 195 5.22 14.06 5.96
C LEU A 195 5.69 15.38 5.32
N PHE A 196 4.93 15.94 4.40
CA PHE A 196 5.27 17.21 3.76
C PHE A 196 5.14 18.37 4.75
N GLN A 197 4.04 18.44 5.49
CA GLN A 197 3.80 19.49 6.50
C GLN A 197 4.81 19.46 7.65
N SER A 198 5.30 18.27 8.01
CA SER A 198 6.35 18.10 9.03
C SER A 198 7.77 18.26 8.48
N ASN A 199 7.94 18.65 7.21
CA ASN A 199 9.23 18.78 6.52
C ASN A 199 10.07 17.48 6.48
N GLU A 200 9.42 16.32 6.60
CA GLU A 200 10.06 15.01 6.51
C GLU A 200 10.39 14.63 5.06
N ILE A 201 9.62 15.17 4.12
CA ILE A 201 9.88 15.12 2.68
C ILE A 201 9.84 16.54 2.11
N GLN A 202 10.72 16.83 1.15
CA GLN A 202 10.71 18.10 0.42
C GLN A 202 9.94 18.01 -0.89
N THR A 203 9.79 16.80 -1.41
CA THR A 203 9.05 16.49 -2.64
C THR A 203 8.00 15.42 -2.34
N LEU A 204 6.82 15.62 -2.92
CA LEU A 204 5.73 14.65 -2.86
C LEU A 204 6.15 13.32 -3.49
N PHE A 205 5.48 12.24 -3.10
CA PHE A 205 5.72 10.94 -3.71
C PHE A 205 5.26 10.95 -5.17
N ASN A 206 6.09 10.39 -6.05
CA ASN A 206 5.79 10.32 -7.47
C ASN A 206 4.76 9.22 -7.78
N GLU A 207 4.43 9.08 -9.07
CA GLU A 207 3.45 8.10 -9.54
C GLU A 207 3.87 6.65 -9.24
N GLN A 208 5.13 6.28 -9.50
CA GLN A 208 5.65 4.93 -9.21
C GLN A 208 5.59 4.62 -7.72
N GLU A 209 5.95 5.58 -6.87
CA GLU A 209 5.91 5.46 -5.41
C GLU A 209 4.46 5.28 -4.90
N ARG A 210 3.50 6.01 -5.47
CA ARG A 210 2.07 5.79 -5.19
C ARG A 210 1.63 4.38 -5.57
N LEU A 211 2.04 3.90 -6.75
CA LEU A 211 1.71 2.56 -7.22
C LEU A 211 2.34 1.43 -6.39
N VAL A 212 3.40 1.72 -5.63
CA VAL A 212 3.98 0.78 -4.65
C VAL A 212 3.10 0.68 -3.42
N PHE A 213 2.54 1.80 -2.97
CA PHE A 213 1.68 1.87 -1.80
C PHE A 213 0.30 1.23 -2.04
N LEU A 214 -0.28 1.39 -3.24
CA LEU A 214 -1.55 0.78 -3.66
C LEU A 214 -1.43 -0.73 -3.90
#